data_AF-A6SU53-F1
#
_entry.id   AF-A6SU53-F1
#
_cell.length_a   1.000
_cell.length_b   1.000
_cell.length_c   1.000
_cell.angle_alpha   90.00
_cell.angle_beta   90.00
_cell.angle_gamma   90.00
#
_symmetry.space_group_name_H-M   'P 1'
#
loop_
_entity.id
_entity.type
_entity.pdbx_description
1 polymer ?
#
loop_
_entity_poly.entity_id
_entity_poly.type
_entity_poly.pdbx_seq_one_letter_code
_entity_poly.pdbx_strand_id
1 'polypeptide(L)'
;MFELALQSERARDWLAEYSAATGVDVVALAGSGENLFSNRNAQLLICGAEIATWTALQERLPQPELFIGYSVGELAAYGCAGAWAVKELGLLVPQRALLMDQVAPKNAGMLAIKGVGAAAIDDICKRHRLELAIINAEDHFVLGGLRDDIEAAVVEITAAGHWCKALDVAIPSHTSLMRTAVQPFRHLLKTTAAHALTAPVLAGINGLSEPERTIADTLSAQIAEPVRWQDCMDTTVERGITVVLELGPGRALSRMFDELGVAVEARSAEDFRTLDGIVKWVETRLA
;
A
#
# COMPACT_ATOMS: atom_id res chain seq x y z
N MET A 1 10.83 -9.55 -6.75
CA MET A 1 9.38 -9.47 -6.44
C MET A 1 8.79 -10.80 -6.00
N PHE A 2 8.76 -11.87 -6.82
CA PHE A 2 8.10 -13.14 -6.46
C PHE A 2 9.03 -14.27 -6.00
N GLU A 3 10.36 -14.07 -5.99
CA GLU A 3 11.36 -15.13 -5.79
C GLU A 3 11.15 -15.98 -4.52
N LEU A 4 10.81 -15.34 -3.39
CA LEU A 4 10.53 -16.05 -2.13
C LEU A 4 9.23 -16.82 -2.19
N ALA A 5 8.15 -16.19 -2.67
CA ALA A 5 6.84 -16.83 -2.81
C ALA A 5 6.93 -18.07 -3.72
N LEU A 6 7.69 -17.99 -4.82
CA LEU A 6 7.89 -19.08 -5.76
C LEU A 6 8.63 -20.30 -5.17
N GLN A 7 9.17 -20.22 -3.95
CA GLN A 7 9.71 -21.40 -3.23
C GLN A 7 8.59 -22.31 -2.71
N SER A 8 7.39 -21.79 -2.47
CA SER A 8 6.22 -22.54 -1.98
C SER A 8 5.32 -23.00 -3.12
N GLU A 9 4.93 -24.27 -3.11
CA GLU A 9 3.97 -24.84 -4.07
C GLU A 9 2.62 -24.13 -4.01
N ARG A 10 2.10 -23.93 -2.79
CA ARG A 10 0.82 -23.24 -2.56
C ARG A 10 0.82 -21.82 -3.13
N ALA A 11 1.91 -21.08 -2.97
CA ALA A 11 2.01 -19.73 -3.50
C ALA A 11 2.18 -19.71 -5.03
N ARG A 12 2.84 -20.71 -5.63
CA ARG A 12 2.87 -20.89 -7.09
C ARG A 12 1.47 -21.12 -7.64
N ASP A 13 0.70 -22.00 -7.02
CA ASP A 13 -0.68 -22.29 -7.43
C ASP A 13 -1.57 -21.05 -7.29
N TRP A 14 -1.43 -20.33 -6.17
CA TRP A 14 -2.14 -19.07 -5.94
C TRP A 14 -1.80 -18.02 -7.01
N LEU A 15 -0.53 -17.86 -7.36
CA LEU A 15 -0.09 -16.91 -8.40
C LEU A 15 -0.61 -17.28 -9.79
N ALA A 16 -0.70 -18.58 -10.10
CA ALA A 16 -1.28 -19.06 -11.34
C ALA A 16 -2.79 -18.74 -11.40
N GLU A 17 -3.52 -18.97 -10.33
CA GLU A 17 -4.96 -18.63 -10.24
C GLU A 17 -5.18 -17.11 -10.30
N TYR A 18 -4.36 -16.32 -9.59
CA TYR A 18 -4.43 -14.86 -9.62
C TYR A 18 -4.11 -14.30 -11.01
N SER A 19 -3.12 -14.88 -11.69
CA SER A 19 -2.79 -14.51 -13.08
C SER A 19 -3.96 -14.78 -14.02
N ALA A 20 -4.59 -15.95 -13.89
CA ALA A 20 -5.77 -16.31 -14.67
C ALA A 20 -6.95 -15.37 -14.37
N ALA A 21 -7.20 -15.04 -13.10
CA ALA A 21 -8.30 -14.18 -12.67
C ALA A 21 -8.13 -12.72 -13.13
N THR A 22 -6.89 -12.22 -13.16
CA THR A 22 -6.57 -10.84 -13.58
C THR A 22 -6.37 -10.70 -15.09
N GLY A 23 -6.27 -11.82 -15.81
CA GLY A 23 -5.98 -11.89 -17.25
C GLY A 23 -4.55 -11.50 -17.61
N VAL A 24 -3.63 -11.50 -16.65
CA VAL A 24 -2.22 -11.09 -16.82
C VAL A 24 -1.33 -12.07 -16.06
N ASP A 25 -0.32 -12.63 -16.73
CA ASP A 25 0.73 -13.39 -16.05
C ASP A 25 1.60 -12.42 -15.24
N VAL A 26 1.32 -12.32 -13.94
CA VAL A 26 2.00 -11.35 -13.07
C VAL A 26 3.47 -11.71 -12.83
N VAL A 27 3.82 -13.00 -12.91
CA VAL A 27 5.21 -13.45 -12.74
C VAL A 27 6.03 -13.08 -13.96
N ALA A 28 5.50 -13.35 -15.16
CA ALA A 28 6.14 -12.94 -16.40
C ALA A 28 6.23 -11.41 -16.52
N LEU A 29 5.19 -10.68 -16.13
CA LEU A 29 5.17 -9.21 -16.12
C LEU A 29 6.25 -8.63 -15.18
N ALA A 30 6.40 -9.17 -13.97
CA ALA A 30 7.48 -8.74 -13.08
C ALA A 30 8.87 -9.05 -13.65
N GLY A 31 9.02 -10.18 -14.34
CA GLY A 31 10.29 -10.59 -14.95
C GLY A 31 10.68 -9.76 -16.18
N SER A 32 9.73 -9.26 -16.95
CA SER A 32 10.01 -8.44 -18.14
C SER A 32 10.45 -7.02 -17.78
N GLY A 33 10.00 -6.50 -16.64
CA GLY A 33 10.26 -5.12 -16.23
C GLY A 33 9.51 -4.06 -17.05
N GLU A 34 8.62 -4.48 -17.95
CA GLU A 34 7.91 -3.58 -18.83
C GLU A 34 6.75 -2.88 -18.12
N ASN A 35 6.73 -1.55 -18.18
CA ASN A 35 5.62 -0.72 -17.71
C ASN A 35 5.20 -1.00 -16.25
N LEU A 36 6.17 -1.33 -15.38
CA LEU A 36 5.93 -1.67 -13.97
C LEU A 36 5.24 -0.55 -13.19
N PHE A 37 5.54 0.71 -13.55
CA PHE A 37 5.05 1.89 -12.85
C PHE A 37 3.67 2.37 -13.34
N SER A 38 3.10 1.74 -14.38
CA SER A 38 1.70 2.01 -14.70
C SER A 38 0.81 1.61 -13.52
N ASN A 39 -0.21 2.42 -13.23
CA ASN A 39 -1.09 2.20 -12.09
C ASN A 39 -1.68 0.79 -12.07
N ARG A 40 -2.14 0.30 -13.23
CA ARG A 40 -2.65 -1.06 -13.37
C ARG A 40 -1.62 -2.12 -13.01
N ASN A 41 -0.41 -2.06 -13.59
CA ASN A 41 0.60 -3.09 -13.37
C ASN A 41 1.13 -3.04 -11.95
N ALA A 42 1.42 -1.85 -11.43
CA ALA A 42 1.88 -1.66 -10.06
C ALA A 42 0.91 -2.28 -9.04
N GLN A 43 -0.40 -2.01 -9.17
CA GLN A 43 -1.41 -2.58 -8.28
C GLN A 43 -1.50 -4.11 -8.38
N LEU A 44 -1.48 -4.67 -9.60
CA LEU A 44 -1.49 -6.12 -9.78
C LEU A 44 -0.28 -6.78 -9.11
N LEU A 45 0.90 -6.23 -9.36
CA LEU A 45 2.18 -6.76 -8.94
C LEU A 45 2.37 -6.67 -7.44
N ILE A 46 2.06 -5.51 -6.83
CA ILE A 46 2.17 -5.30 -5.38
C ILE A 46 1.21 -6.24 -4.63
N CYS A 47 -0.09 -6.23 -4.97
CA CYS A 47 -1.06 -7.12 -4.34
C CYS A 47 -0.70 -8.59 -4.52
N GLY A 48 -0.30 -8.97 -5.74
CA GLY A 48 0.12 -10.34 -6.03
C GLY A 48 1.32 -10.75 -5.17
N ALA A 49 2.33 -9.88 -5.04
CA ALA A 49 3.55 -10.19 -4.30
C ALA A 49 3.30 -10.32 -2.79
N GLU A 50 2.53 -9.40 -2.22
CA GLU A 50 2.20 -9.39 -0.79
C GLU A 50 1.39 -10.63 -0.39
N ILE A 51 0.30 -10.92 -1.13
CA ILE A 51 -0.58 -12.05 -0.81
C ILE A 51 0.08 -13.39 -1.11
N ALA A 52 0.87 -13.50 -2.19
CA ALA A 52 1.62 -14.73 -2.48
C ALA A 52 2.70 -15.01 -1.43
N THR A 53 3.40 -13.97 -0.96
CA THR A 53 4.40 -14.09 0.11
C THR A 53 3.73 -14.52 1.42
N TRP A 54 2.59 -13.93 1.78
CA TRP A 54 1.80 -14.39 2.92
C TRP A 54 1.30 -15.83 2.74
N THR A 55 0.81 -16.18 1.55
CA THR A 55 0.35 -17.53 1.24
C THR A 55 1.45 -18.58 1.42
N ALA A 56 2.70 -18.22 1.15
CA ALA A 56 3.86 -19.08 1.38
C ALA A 56 4.25 -19.24 2.85
N LEU A 57 3.85 -18.32 3.73
CA LEU A 57 4.28 -18.23 5.12
C LEU A 57 3.18 -18.56 6.14
N GLN A 58 1.90 -18.33 5.82
CA GLN A 58 0.79 -18.28 6.78
C GLN A 58 0.59 -19.57 7.61
N GLU A 59 0.94 -20.74 7.09
CA GLU A 59 0.82 -22.02 7.82
C GLU A 59 2.02 -22.31 8.73
N ARG A 60 3.07 -21.49 8.63
CA ARG A 60 4.35 -21.67 9.33
C ARG A 60 4.64 -20.53 10.31
N LEU A 61 3.84 -19.49 10.29
CA LEU A 61 3.93 -18.34 11.20
C LEU A 61 2.73 -18.35 12.14
N PRO A 62 2.86 -17.78 13.36
CA PRO A 62 1.69 -17.50 14.16
C PRO A 62 0.76 -16.53 13.43
N GLN A 63 -0.53 -16.60 13.77
CA GLN A 63 -1.50 -15.63 13.28
C GLN A 63 -1.08 -14.22 13.73
N PRO A 64 -1.00 -13.25 12.80
CA PRO A 64 -0.60 -11.90 13.16
C PRO A 64 -1.72 -11.22 13.96
N GLU A 65 -1.32 -10.37 14.90
CA GLU A 65 -2.23 -9.56 15.72
C GLU A 65 -3.00 -8.52 14.87
N LEU A 66 -2.40 -8.05 13.78
CA LEU A 66 -3.04 -7.16 12.80
C LEU A 66 -2.32 -7.19 11.45
N PHE A 67 -3.01 -6.78 10.40
CA PHE A 67 -2.41 -6.37 9.14
C PHE A 67 -2.56 -4.86 8.94
N ILE A 68 -1.58 -4.26 8.28
CA ILE A 68 -1.60 -2.90 7.78
C ILE A 68 -1.11 -2.91 6.34
N GLY A 69 -1.57 -1.97 5.53
CA GLY A 69 -1.19 -1.88 4.13
C GLY A 69 -1.08 -0.44 3.65
N TYR A 70 -0.16 -0.19 2.73
CA TYR A 70 0.12 1.13 2.21
C TYR A 70 -0.58 1.33 0.86
N SER A 71 -1.57 2.24 0.79
CA SER A 71 -2.37 2.47 -0.41
C SER A 71 -3.01 1.17 -0.93
N VAL A 72 -2.63 0.68 -2.11
CA VAL A 72 -3.12 -0.61 -2.65
C VAL A 72 -2.79 -1.79 -1.73
N GLY A 73 -1.71 -1.69 -0.94
CA GLY A 73 -1.38 -2.71 0.05
C GLY A 73 -2.45 -2.89 1.12
N GLU A 74 -3.36 -1.93 1.34
CA GLU A 74 -4.52 -2.13 2.23
C GLU A 74 -5.50 -3.16 1.66
N LEU A 75 -5.71 -3.16 0.33
CA LEU A 75 -6.50 -4.19 -0.34
C LEU A 75 -5.82 -5.56 -0.19
N ALA A 76 -4.49 -5.61 -0.34
CA ALA A 76 -3.72 -6.82 -0.12
C ALA A 76 -3.78 -7.29 1.34
N ALA A 77 -3.72 -6.39 2.31
CA ALA A 77 -3.87 -6.67 3.73
C ALA A 77 -5.22 -7.34 4.05
N TYR A 78 -6.32 -6.84 3.46
CA TYR A 78 -7.61 -7.52 3.54
C TYR A 78 -7.59 -8.91 2.87
N GLY A 79 -6.89 -9.06 1.74
CA GLY A 79 -6.66 -10.36 1.11
C GLY A 79 -5.90 -11.35 2.02
N CYS A 80 -4.83 -10.90 2.66
CA CYS A 80 -4.06 -11.69 3.63
C CYS A 80 -4.87 -12.05 4.89
N ALA A 81 -5.74 -11.14 5.33
CA ALA A 81 -6.70 -11.37 6.41
C ALA A 81 -7.87 -12.29 6.00
N GLY A 82 -7.91 -12.76 4.74
CA GLY A 82 -8.91 -13.72 4.27
C GLY A 82 -10.24 -13.11 3.84
N ALA A 83 -10.32 -11.79 3.62
CA ALA A 83 -11.55 -11.13 3.19
C ALA A 83 -12.07 -11.69 1.86
N TRP A 84 -11.18 -12.07 0.94
CA TRP A 84 -11.53 -12.43 -0.43
C TRP A 84 -10.72 -13.63 -0.91
N ALA A 85 -11.35 -14.50 -1.69
CA ALA A 85 -10.63 -15.53 -2.44
C ALA A 85 -9.95 -14.91 -3.68
N VAL A 86 -9.12 -15.71 -4.35
CA VAL A 86 -8.26 -15.27 -5.46
C VAL A 86 -9.07 -14.69 -6.62
N LYS A 87 -10.23 -15.29 -6.90
CA LYS A 87 -11.16 -14.83 -7.94
C LYS A 87 -11.68 -13.42 -7.68
N GLU A 88 -12.10 -13.12 -6.45
CA GLU A 88 -12.58 -11.80 -6.05
C GLU A 88 -11.44 -10.78 -6.09
N LEU A 89 -10.24 -11.14 -5.62
CA LEU A 89 -9.06 -10.29 -5.72
C LEU A 89 -8.70 -9.97 -7.19
N GLY A 90 -8.80 -10.97 -8.07
CA GLY A 90 -8.60 -10.81 -9.50
C GLY A 90 -9.62 -9.90 -10.19
N LEU A 91 -10.77 -9.65 -9.56
CA LEU A 91 -11.73 -8.63 -9.97
C LEU A 91 -11.41 -7.27 -9.34
N LEU A 92 -11.19 -7.22 -8.03
CA LEU A 92 -11.09 -5.98 -7.25
C LEU A 92 -9.84 -5.17 -7.59
N VAL A 93 -8.66 -5.80 -7.68
CA VAL A 93 -7.39 -5.11 -7.92
C VAL A 93 -7.35 -4.40 -9.28
N PRO A 94 -7.61 -5.08 -10.42
CA PRO A 94 -7.60 -4.39 -11.71
C PRO A 94 -8.70 -3.35 -11.83
N GLN A 95 -9.87 -3.56 -11.21
CA GLN A 95 -10.95 -2.57 -11.22
C GLN A 95 -10.63 -1.33 -10.41
N ARG A 96 -9.97 -1.45 -9.25
CA ARG A 96 -9.47 -0.30 -8.49
C ARG A 96 -8.56 0.57 -9.37
N ALA A 97 -7.58 -0.06 -10.02
CA ALA A 97 -6.67 0.65 -10.92
C ALA A 97 -7.40 1.31 -12.10
N LEU A 98 -8.29 0.57 -12.77
CA LEU A 98 -9.07 1.08 -13.90
C LEU A 98 -9.91 2.31 -13.52
N LEU A 99 -10.60 2.26 -12.37
CA LEU A 99 -11.44 3.36 -11.91
C LEU A 99 -10.60 4.61 -11.59
N MET A 100 -9.42 4.43 -11.00
CA MET A 100 -8.48 5.53 -10.78
C MET A 100 -7.95 6.11 -12.09
N ASP A 101 -7.59 5.26 -13.07
CA ASP A 101 -7.09 5.69 -14.38
C ASP A 101 -8.14 6.49 -15.17
N GLN A 102 -9.42 6.10 -15.07
CA GLN A 102 -10.52 6.76 -15.79
C GLN A 102 -10.77 8.20 -15.33
N VAL A 103 -10.47 8.50 -14.07
CA VAL A 103 -10.78 9.80 -13.46
C VAL A 103 -9.55 10.70 -13.33
N ALA A 104 -8.35 10.12 -13.43
CA ALA A 104 -7.10 10.86 -13.29
C ALA A 104 -6.92 11.89 -14.43
N PRO A 105 -6.57 13.15 -14.12
CA PRO A 105 -6.12 14.09 -15.12
C PRO A 105 -4.89 13.56 -15.85
N LYS A 106 -4.84 13.73 -17.19
CA LYS A 106 -3.76 13.20 -18.03
C LYS A 106 -2.36 13.69 -17.65
N ASN A 107 -2.25 14.89 -17.08
CA ASN A 107 -1.02 15.54 -16.68
C ASN A 107 -0.90 15.62 -15.15
N ALA A 108 -1.30 14.59 -14.42
CA ALA A 108 -1.16 14.53 -12.98
C ALA A 108 0.12 13.81 -12.53
N GLY A 109 0.38 13.86 -11.24
CA GLY A 109 1.45 13.12 -10.59
C GLY A 109 1.44 13.28 -9.08
N MET A 110 2.54 12.88 -8.47
CA MET A 110 2.75 13.00 -7.03
C MET A 110 4.16 13.50 -6.70
N LEU A 111 4.31 14.14 -5.54
CA LEU A 111 5.53 14.76 -5.05
C LEU A 111 5.81 14.28 -3.63
N ALA A 112 6.92 13.57 -3.40
CA ALA A 112 7.39 13.26 -2.06
C ALA A 112 8.22 14.43 -1.50
N ILE A 113 8.03 14.75 -0.22
CA ILE A 113 8.70 15.84 0.50
C ILE A 113 9.17 15.32 1.86
N LYS A 114 10.40 15.65 2.27
CA LYS A 114 10.95 15.30 3.59
C LYS A 114 11.62 16.51 4.24
N GLY A 115 11.50 16.64 5.56
CA GLY A 115 12.08 17.72 6.35
C GLY A 115 11.25 19.01 6.36
N VAL A 116 9.97 18.95 6.03
CA VAL A 116 9.04 20.08 6.03
C VAL A 116 7.85 19.75 6.92
N GLY A 117 7.60 20.54 7.96
CA GLY A 117 6.49 20.29 8.90
C GLY A 117 5.10 20.58 8.31
N ALA A 118 4.07 19.98 8.90
CA ALA A 118 2.69 20.01 8.41
C ALA A 118 2.13 21.41 8.10
N ALA A 119 2.41 22.41 8.94
CA ALA A 119 1.92 23.78 8.70
C ALA A 119 2.47 24.39 7.39
N ALA A 120 3.74 24.13 7.07
CA ALA A 120 4.34 24.58 5.82
C ALA A 120 3.82 23.80 4.62
N ILE A 121 3.51 22.51 4.78
CA ILE A 121 2.87 21.68 3.76
C ILE A 121 1.50 22.24 3.37
N ASP A 122 0.66 22.61 4.33
CA ASP A 122 -0.66 23.20 4.05
C ASP A 122 -0.54 24.47 3.19
N ASP A 123 0.46 25.30 3.47
CA ASP A 123 0.71 26.52 2.71
C ASP A 123 1.27 26.24 1.30
N ILE A 124 2.15 25.24 1.16
CA ILE A 124 2.64 24.75 -0.15
C ILE A 124 1.46 24.25 -0.99
N CYS A 125 0.58 23.43 -0.41
CA CYS A 125 -0.62 22.92 -1.05
C CYS A 125 -1.51 24.05 -1.59
N LYS A 126 -1.77 25.09 -0.78
CA LYS A 126 -2.57 26.25 -1.20
C LYS A 126 -1.90 27.05 -2.31
N ARG A 127 -0.59 27.32 -2.21
CA ARG A 127 0.17 28.10 -3.21
C ARG A 127 0.22 27.40 -4.58
N HIS A 128 0.43 26.09 -4.57
CA HIS A 128 0.65 25.30 -5.78
C HIS A 128 -0.56 24.47 -6.19
N ARG A 129 -1.74 24.63 -5.57
CA ARG A 129 -2.94 23.83 -5.87
C ARG A 129 -2.70 22.31 -5.79
N LEU A 130 -1.85 21.90 -4.86
CA LEU A 130 -1.60 20.49 -4.55
C LEU A 130 -2.49 20.08 -3.38
N GLU A 131 -2.70 18.77 -3.25
CA GLU A 131 -3.41 18.18 -2.13
C GLU A 131 -2.51 17.22 -1.38
N LEU A 132 -2.64 17.18 -0.06
CA LEU A 132 -1.98 16.18 0.76
C LEU A 132 -2.55 14.81 0.44
N ALA A 133 -1.69 13.90 -0.03
CA ALA A 133 -2.08 12.55 -0.43
C ALA A 133 -1.67 11.50 0.60
N ILE A 134 -0.48 11.64 1.20
CA ILE A 134 0.01 10.70 2.21
C ILE A 134 0.78 11.42 3.31
N ILE A 135 0.52 11.04 4.55
CA ILE A 135 1.25 11.46 5.75
C ILE A 135 2.09 10.27 6.21
N ASN A 136 3.38 10.27 5.89
CA ASN A 136 4.31 9.21 6.27
C ASN A 136 4.89 9.44 7.67
N ALA A 137 5.19 10.70 8.00
CA ALA A 137 5.65 11.13 9.32
C ALA A 137 5.38 12.64 9.52
N GLU A 138 5.76 13.17 10.68
CA GLU A 138 5.59 14.59 11.03
C GLU A 138 6.24 15.57 10.04
N ASP A 139 7.30 15.12 9.34
CA ASP A 139 8.05 15.90 8.36
C ASP A 139 8.18 15.20 6.99
N HIS A 140 7.44 14.11 6.76
CA HIS A 140 7.51 13.30 5.54
C HIS A 140 6.12 13.12 4.94
N PHE A 141 5.92 13.70 3.75
CA PHE A 141 4.61 13.79 3.11
C PHE A 141 4.69 13.44 1.62
N VAL A 142 3.56 13.05 1.07
CA VAL A 142 3.34 12.96 -0.38
C VAL A 142 2.18 13.86 -0.76
N LEU A 143 2.38 14.71 -1.76
CA LEU A 143 1.35 15.57 -2.33
C LEU A 143 0.93 15.02 -3.71
N GLY A 144 -0.33 15.23 -4.09
CA GLY A 144 -0.85 14.90 -5.41
C GLY A 144 -1.44 16.13 -6.09
N GLY A 145 -1.33 16.19 -7.42
CA GLY A 145 -1.87 17.31 -8.20
C GLY A 145 -1.46 17.25 -9.66
N LEU A 146 -1.58 18.39 -10.34
CA LEU A 146 -1.12 18.54 -11.73
C LEU A 146 0.41 18.65 -11.78
N ARG A 147 1.01 18.21 -12.88
CA ARG A 147 2.46 18.14 -13.06
C ARG A 147 3.11 19.53 -13.07
N ASP A 148 2.49 20.50 -13.74
CA ASP A 148 2.98 21.88 -13.77
C ASP A 148 3.03 22.50 -12.36
N ASP A 149 2.02 22.17 -11.54
CA ASP A 149 1.90 22.60 -10.14
C ASP A 149 2.97 21.90 -9.25
N ILE A 150 3.25 20.62 -9.51
CA ILE A 150 4.35 19.89 -8.86
C ILE A 150 5.71 20.49 -9.22
N GLU A 151 5.94 20.80 -10.50
CA GLU A 151 7.20 21.38 -10.96
C GLU A 151 7.46 22.75 -10.32
N ALA A 152 6.42 23.60 -10.20
CA ALA A 152 6.51 24.87 -9.48
C ALA A 152 6.82 24.68 -7.99
N ALA A 153 6.17 23.72 -7.32
CA ALA A 153 6.43 23.41 -5.92
C ALA A 153 7.86 22.89 -5.70
N VAL A 154 8.39 22.05 -6.59
CA VAL A 154 9.77 21.55 -6.54
C VAL A 154 10.77 22.70 -6.54
N VAL A 155 10.58 23.71 -7.38
CA VAL A 155 11.46 24.89 -7.42
C VAL A 155 11.45 25.64 -6.09
N GLU A 156 10.28 25.87 -5.50
CA GLU A 156 10.15 26.55 -4.20
C GLU A 156 10.81 25.74 -3.07
N ILE A 157 10.48 24.45 -2.96
CA ILE A 157 10.93 23.58 -1.87
C ILE A 157 12.45 23.39 -1.91
N THR A 158 13.02 23.19 -3.10
CA THR A 158 14.47 23.05 -3.27
C THR A 158 15.21 24.37 -2.99
N ALA A 159 14.66 25.51 -3.40
CA ALA A 159 15.22 26.83 -3.07
C ALA A 159 15.21 27.12 -1.56
N ALA A 160 14.25 26.56 -0.83
CA ALA A 160 14.20 26.62 0.63
C ALA A 160 15.15 25.60 1.33
N GLY A 161 15.87 24.77 0.59
CA GLY A 161 16.86 23.83 1.12
C GLY A 161 16.28 22.49 1.60
N HIS A 162 15.02 22.19 1.29
CA HIS A 162 14.37 20.94 1.66
C HIS A 162 14.47 19.87 0.56
N TRP A 163 14.36 18.61 0.95
CA TRP A 163 14.34 17.50 -0.01
C TRP A 163 12.93 17.29 -0.56
N CYS A 164 12.83 17.16 -1.88
CA CYS A 164 11.62 16.69 -2.54
C CYS A 164 11.95 15.91 -3.81
N LYS A 165 11.03 15.04 -4.23
CA LYS A 165 11.16 14.23 -5.44
C LYS A 165 9.81 14.00 -6.10
N ALA A 166 9.68 14.41 -7.37
CA ALA A 166 8.56 14.00 -8.21
C ALA A 166 8.59 12.47 -8.40
N LEU A 167 7.47 11.82 -8.12
CA LEU A 167 7.35 10.37 -8.19
C LEU A 167 7.02 9.93 -9.63
N ASP A 168 7.50 8.73 -10.00
CA ASP A 168 7.21 8.13 -11.31
C ASP A 168 5.84 7.46 -11.33
N VAL A 169 4.81 8.25 -10.98
CA VAL A 169 3.41 7.86 -10.99
C VAL A 169 2.59 8.96 -11.64
N ALA A 170 1.61 8.57 -12.46
CA ALA A 170 0.74 9.50 -13.18
C ALA A 170 -0.61 9.74 -12.48
N ILE A 171 -0.88 9.00 -11.41
CA ILE A 171 -2.15 9.05 -10.69
C ILE A 171 -1.97 9.88 -9.41
N PRO A 172 -2.75 10.96 -9.22
CA PRO A 172 -2.73 11.74 -8.00
C PRO A 172 -3.60 11.04 -6.94
N SER A 173 -3.22 9.81 -6.56
CA SER A 173 -3.99 8.99 -5.63
C SER A 173 -4.17 9.70 -4.30
N HIS A 174 -5.24 9.37 -3.57
CA HIS A 174 -5.51 9.90 -2.22
C HIS A 174 -5.83 11.41 -2.19
N THR A 175 -6.20 11.97 -3.34
CA THR A 175 -6.62 13.38 -3.47
C THR A 175 -8.07 13.47 -3.95
N SER A 176 -8.66 14.65 -3.80
CA SER A 176 -10.01 14.94 -4.26
C SER A 176 -10.20 14.75 -5.78
N LEU A 177 -9.11 14.77 -6.56
CA LEU A 177 -9.12 14.47 -7.99
C LEU A 177 -9.62 13.05 -8.30
N MET A 178 -9.52 12.12 -7.33
CA MET A 178 -9.99 10.74 -7.49
C MET A 178 -11.44 10.52 -7.01
N ARG A 179 -12.13 11.56 -6.54
CA ARG A 179 -13.45 11.44 -5.86
C ARG A 179 -14.49 10.66 -6.65
N THR A 180 -14.49 10.78 -7.98
CA THR A 180 -15.47 10.10 -8.84
C THR A 180 -15.22 8.59 -8.99
N ALA A 181 -14.03 8.09 -8.64
CA ALA A 181 -13.73 6.65 -8.60
C ALA A 181 -14.27 5.97 -7.32
N VAL A 182 -14.57 6.74 -6.27
CA VAL A 182 -14.97 6.22 -4.96
C VAL A 182 -16.29 5.44 -5.04
N GLN A 183 -17.36 6.02 -5.59
CA GLN A 183 -18.68 5.38 -5.60
C GLN A 183 -18.72 4.10 -6.45
N PRO A 184 -18.15 4.06 -7.68
CA PRO A 184 -18.05 2.82 -8.45
C PRO A 184 -17.27 1.72 -7.72
N PHE A 185 -16.14 2.05 -7.10
CA PHE A 185 -15.34 1.06 -6.39
C PHE A 185 -16.04 0.56 -5.13
N ARG A 186 -16.69 1.47 -4.39
CA ARG A 186 -17.53 1.13 -3.25
C ARG A 186 -18.66 0.16 -3.63
N HIS A 187 -19.33 0.42 -4.75
CA HIS A 187 -20.38 -0.47 -5.25
C HIS A 187 -19.82 -1.87 -5.52
N LEU A 188 -18.69 -1.95 -6.23
CA LEU A 188 -18.02 -3.22 -6.52
C LEU A 188 -17.64 -3.98 -5.24
N LEU A 189 -17.06 -3.30 -4.25
CA LEU A 189 -16.71 -3.90 -2.96
C LEU A 189 -17.93 -4.46 -2.23
N LYS A 190 -19.07 -3.74 -2.25
CA LYS A 190 -20.32 -4.21 -1.62
C LYS A 190 -20.96 -5.41 -2.32
N THR A 191 -20.79 -5.53 -3.63
CA THR A 191 -21.32 -6.65 -4.41
C THR A 191 -20.37 -7.84 -4.47
N THR A 192 -19.13 -7.67 -4.00
CA THR A 192 -18.13 -8.75 -3.93
C THR A 192 -18.24 -9.41 -2.56
N ALA A 193 -18.47 -10.73 -2.53
CA ALA A 193 -18.63 -11.46 -1.29
C ALA A 193 -17.33 -11.39 -0.46
N ALA A 194 -17.43 -10.85 0.76
CA ALA A 194 -16.33 -10.82 1.72
C ALA A 194 -16.55 -11.84 2.84
N HIS A 195 -15.47 -12.46 3.29
CA HIS A 195 -15.46 -13.40 4.42
C HIS A 195 -15.02 -12.73 5.71
N ALA A 196 -15.22 -13.43 6.83
CA ALA A 196 -14.74 -12.97 8.13
C ALA A 196 -13.21 -12.90 8.14
N LEU A 197 -12.68 -11.81 8.68
CA LEU A 197 -11.23 -11.60 8.75
C LEU A 197 -10.61 -12.50 9.82
N THR A 198 -9.44 -13.05 9.52
CA THR A 198 -8.64 -13.78 10.50
C THR A 198 -7.99 -12.82 11.50
N ALA A 199 -7.52 -11.66 11.05
CA ALA A 199 -6.96 -10.62 11.93
C ALA A 199 -7.53 -9.24 11.57
N PRO A 200 -7.53 -8.28 12.51
CA PRO A 200 -7.86 -6.89 12.23
C PRO A 200 -6.99 -6.30 11.12
N VAL A 201 -7.57 -5.41 10.31
CA VAL A 201 -6.84 -4.59 9.33
C VAL A 201 -7.03 -3.13 9.71
N LEU A 202 -5.94 -2.36 9.84
CA LEU A 202 -6.03 -0.91 10.07
C LEU A 202 -6.36 -0.20 8.75
N ALA A 203 -7.36 0.69 8.78
CA ALA A 203 -7.73 1.49 7.63
C ALA A 203 -6.74 2.66 7.46
N GLY A 204 -6.19 2.82 6.26
CA GLY A 204 -5.19 3.84 5.96
C GLY A 204 -5.70 5.27 6.11
N ILE A 205 -7.01 5.51 6.09
CA ILE A 205 -7.60 6.85 6.20
C ILE A 205 -7.65 7.41 7.63
N ASN A 206 -7.48 6.57 8.66
CA ASN A 206 -7.53 6.99 10.06
C ASN A 206 -6.63 6.19 11.02
N GLY A 207 -5.94 5.16 10.55
CA GLY A 207 -5.09 4.31 11.38
C GLY A 207 -5.84 3.31 12.25
N LEU A 208 -7.17 3.21 12.14
CA LEU A 208 -7.99 2.42 13.06
C LEU A 208 -8.55 1.15 12.40
N SER A 209 -8.74 0.09 13.19
CA SER A 209 -9.64 -1.02 12.82
C SER A 209 -11.01 -0.77 13.46
N GLU A 210 -11.94 -0.16 12.71
CA GLU A 210 -13.26 0.18 13.23
C GLU A 210 -14.31 -0.88 12.84
N PRO A 211 -14.92 -1.60 13.81
CA PRO A 211 -16.00 -2.55 13.51
C PRO A 211 -17.23 -1.89 12.88
N GLU A 212 -17.42 -0.59 13.11
CA GLU A 212 -18.59 0.16 12.65
C GLU A 212 -18.51 0.60 11.19
N ARG A 213 -17.30 0.67 10.60
CA ARG A 213 -17.12 0.98 9.18
C ARG A 213 -16.92 -0.30 8.39
N THR A 214 -17.63 -0.43 7.27
CA THR A 214 -17.44 -1.59 6.39
C THR A 214 -16.13 -1.45 5.61
N ILE A 215 -15.51 -2.59 5.25
CA ILE A 215 -14.35 -2.65 4.32
C ILE A 215 -14.64 -1.84 3.05
N ALA A 216 -15.88 -1.90 2.56
CA ALA A 216 -16.29 -1.16 1.38
C ALA A 216 -16.25 0.37 1.56
N ASP A 217 -16.61 0.86 2.75
CA ASP A 217 -16.62 2.30 3.05
C ASP A 217 -15.19 2.83 3.25
N THR A 218 -14.35 2.12 4.01
CA THR A 218 -12.97 2.55 4.29
C THR A 218 -12.08 2.46 3.05
N LEU A 219 -12.03 1.29 2.39
CA LEU A 219 -11.11 1.05 1.28
C LEU A 219 -11.47 1.86 0.03
N SER A 220 -12.75 2.20 -0.16
CA SER A 220 -13.16 3.07 -1.27
C SER A 220 -12.89 4.55 -1.00
N ALA A 221 -13.10 5.03 0.22
CA ALA A 221 -12.77 6.40 0.62
C ALA A 221 -11.26 6.65 0.47
N GLN A 222 -10.43 5.66 0.83
CA GLN A 222 -8.97 5.71 0.71
C GLN A 222 -8.49 6.13 -0.70
N ILE A 223 -9.24 5.86 -1.78
CA ILE A 223 -8.85 6.28 -3.14
C ILE A 223 -8.70 7.81 -3.25
N ALA A 224 -9.53 8.56 -2.53
CA ALA A 224 -9.65 10.03 -2.65
C ALA A 224 -9.42 10.78 -1.33
N GLU A 225 -9.07 10.08 -0.27
CA GLU A 225 -8.73 10.63 1.04
C GLU A 225 -7.26 10.35 1.36
N PRO A 226 -6.57 11.24 2.10
CA PRO A 226 -5.17 11.05 2.42
C PRO A 226 -4.92 9.75 3.17
N VAL A 227 -3.86 9.03 2.81
CA VAL A 227 -3.36 7.91 3.61
C VAL A 227 -2.59 8.47 4.81
N ARG A 228 -3.02 8.13 6.01
CA ARG A 228 -2.44 8.52 7.29
C ARG A 228 -1.55 7.39 7.79
N TRP A 229 -0.44 7.16 7.09
CA TRP A 229 0.48 6.05 7.38
C TRP A 229 1.14 6.19 8.76
N GLN A 230 1.46 7.42 9.18
CA GLN A 230 1.93 7.70 10.54
C GLN A 230 0.94 7.19 11.59
N ASP A 231 -0.35 7.50 11.47
CA ASP A 231 -1.39 7.04 12.39
C ASP A 231 -1.52 5.49 12.41
N CYS A 232 -1.34 4.82 11.26
CA CYS A 232 -1.29 3.35 11.20
C CYS A 232 -0.10 2.79 11.98
N MET A 233 1.08 3.40 11.82
CA MET A 233 2.30 3.00 12.53
C MET A 233 2.17 3.26 14.03
N ASP A 234 1.66 4.43 14.42
CA ASP A 234 1.42 4.79 15.83
C ASP A 234 0.44 3.82 16.47
N THR A 235 -0.69 3.53 15.83
CA THR A 235 -1.65 2.54 16.31
C THR A 235 -1.04 1.15 16.43
N THR A 236 -0.13 0.78 15.52
CA THR A 236 0.60 -0.50 15.59
C THR A 236 1.48 -0.56 16.85
N VAL A 237 2.22 0.52 17.13
CA VAL A 237 3.07 0.65 18.34
C VAL A 237 2.22 0.69 19.61
N GLU A 238 1.14 1.46 19.64
CA GLU A 238 0.23 1.61 20.78
C GLU A 238 -0.49 0.29 21.13
N ARG A 239 -0.69 -0.59 20.15
CA ARG A 239 -1.18 -1.96 20.36
C ARG A 239 -0.13 -2.91 20.94
N GLY A 240 1.10 -2.45 21.15
CA GLY A 240 2.18 -3.25 21.72
C GLY A 240 2.84 -4.21 20.72
N ILE A 241 2.66 -3.99 19.41
CA ILE A 241 3.34 -4.79 18.40
C ILE A 241 4.84 -4.48 18.42
N THR A 242 5.65 -5.52 18.54
CA THR A 242 7.12 -5.41 18.61
C THR A 242 7.84 -5.99 17.39
N VAL A 243 7.13 -6.69 16.50
CA VAL A 243 7.69 -7.36 15.33
C VAL A 243 6.82 -7.07 14.11
N VAL A 244 7.42 -6.54 13.04
CA VAL A 244 6.73 -6.22 11.79
C VAL A 244 7.44 -6.88 10.61
N LEU A 245 6.68 -7.64 9.81
CA LEU A 245 7.16 -8.24 8.57
C LEU A 245 6.51 -7.55 7.36
N GLU A 246 7.31 -6.82 6.58
CA GLU A 246 6.89 -6.27 5.28
C GLU A 246 6.89 -7.39 4.23
N LEU A 247 5.73 -7.67 3.65
CA LEU A 247 5.52 -8.79 2.71
C LEU A 247 5.79 -8.42 1.25
N GLY A 248 5.66 -7.13 0.91
CA GLY A 248 5.77 -6.62 -0.43
C GLY A 248 7.22 -6.45 -0.91
N PRO A 249 7.41 -6.11 -2.19
CA PRO A 249 8.74 -5.84 -2.73
C PRO A 249 9.34 -4.57 -2.11
N GLY A 250 10.66 -4.54 -1.97
CA GLY A 250 11.40 -3.45 -1.37
C GLY A 250 11.53 -3.56 0.14
N ARG A 251 11.90 -2.43 0.76
CA ARG A 251 12.20 -2.29 2.19
C ARG A 251 11.71 -0.95 2.74
N ALA A 252 10.69 -0.38 2.08
CA ALA A 252 10.30 1.00 2.33
C ALA A 252 9.51 1.10 3.64
N LEU A 253 8.58 0.18 3.85
CA LEU A 253 7.72 0.18 5.03
C LEU A 253 8.51 -0.24 6.27
N SER A 254 9.37 -1.25 6.17
CA SER A 254 10.24 -1.67 7.29
C SER A 254 11.19 -0.55 7.73
N ARG A 255 11.78 0.20 6.79
CA ARG A 255 12.59 1.39 7.12
C ARG A 255 11.78 2.51 7.78
N MET A 256 10.52 2.72 7.40
CA MET A 256 9.67 3.72 8.05
C MET A 256 9.41 3.35 9.51
N PHE A 257 9.22 2.07 9.83
CA PHE A 257 9.14 1.60 11.21
C PHE A 257 10.46 1.83 11.98
N ASP A 258 11.61 1.55 11.36
CA ASP A 258 12.92 1.83 11.97
C ASP A 258 13.09 3.33 12.29
N GLU A 259 12.58 4.21 11.41
CA GLU A 259 12.64 5.68 11.57
C GLU A 259 11.79 6.20 12.75
N LEU A 260 10.82 5.44 13.26
CA LEU A 260 10.03 5.83 14.45
C LEU A 260 10.89 5.91 15.73
N GLY A 261 12.06 5.26 15.75
CA GLY A 261 12.97 5.29 16.90
C GLY A 261 12.44 4.60 18.16
N VAL A 262 11.43 3.74 18.02
CA VAL A 262 10.86 2.91 19.09
C VAL A 262 11.29 1.44 18.95
N ALA A 263 11.07 0.64 19.99
CA ALA A 263 11.45 -0.78 20.02
C ALA A 263 10.50 -1.68 19.18
N VAL A 264 10.39 -1.41 17.88
CA VAL A 264 9.76 -2.30 16.90
C VAL A 264 10.83 -2.86 15.99
N GLU A 265 10.96 -4.18 15.94
CA GLU A 265 11.82 -4.85 14.96
C GLU A 265 11.05 -5.07 13.66
N ALA A 266 11.33 -4.24 12.66
CA ALA A 266 10.75 -4.35 11.34
C ALA A 266 11.74 -4.95 10.32
N ARG A 267 11.30 -5.91 9.51
CA ARG A 267 12.09 -6.43 8.39
C ARG A 267 11.23 -6.67 7.16
N SER A 268 11.85 -6.56 6.00
CA SER A 268 11.24 -6.98 4.75
C SER A 268 11.51 -8.45 4.48
N ALA A 269 10.53 -9.13 3.88
CA ALA A 269 10.74 -10.44 3.29
C ALA A 269 11.95 -10.45 2.33
N GLU A 270 12.20 -9.35 1.58
CA GLU A 270 13.36 -9.22 0.69
C GLU A 270 14.71 -9.13 1.42
N ASP A 271 14.73 -9.05 2.74
CA ASP A 271 15.96 -9.21 3.52
C ASP A 271 16.39 -10.68 3.65
N PHE A 272 15.56 -11.63 3.21
CA PHE A 272 15.78 -13.06 3.37
C PHE A 272 15.94 -13.76 2.03
N ARG A 273 16.70 -14.86 2.03
CA ARG A 273 16.89 -15.72 0.85
C ARG A 273 15.93 -16.92 0.82
N THR A 274 15.38 -17.29 1.97
CA THR A 274 14.53 -18.48 2.12
C THR A 274 13.35 -18.18 3.03
N LEU A 275 12.23 -18.87 2.78
CA LEU A 275 11.06 -18.84 3.68
C LEU A 275 11.43 -19.28 5.10
N ASP A 276 12.30 -20.29 5.23
CA ASP A 276 12.81 -20.76 6.53
C ASP A 276 13.54 -19.67 7.32
N GLY A 277 14.26 -18.78 6.62
CA GLY A 277 14.95 -17.65 7.23
C GLY A 277 13.97 -16.66 7.85
N ILE A 278 12.85 -16.39 7.18
CA ILE A 278 11.77 -15.54 7.68
C ILE A 278 11.14 -16.20 8.91
N VAL A 279 10.73 -17.46 8.80
CA VAL A 279 10.11 -18.21 9.91
C VAL A 279 10.98 -18.20 11.15
N LYS A 280 12.26 -18.57 11.01
CA LYS A 280 13.21 -18.57 12.12
C LYS A 280 13.38 -17.19 12.75
N TRP A 281 13.41 -16.13 11.95
CA TRP A 281 13.50 -14.77 12.47
C TRP A 281 12.27 -14.41 13.29
N VAL A 282 11.05 -14.62 12.76
CA VAL A 282 9.80 -14.36 13.48
C VAL A 282 9.74 -15.15 14.79
N GLU A 283 9.99 -16.46 14.75
CA GLU A 283 10.00 -17.32 15.94
C GLU A 283 10.99 -16.84 17.01
N THR A 284 12.18 -16.38 16.59
CA THR A 284 13.21 -15.87 17.51
C THR A 284 12.81 -14.53 18.16
N ARG A 285 11.92 -13.75 17.54
CA ARG A 285 11.47 -12.45 18.08
C ARG A 285 10.20 -12.53 18.92
N LEU A 286 9.43 -13.59 18.75
CA LEU A 286 8.22 -13.83 19.53
C LEU A 286 8.46 -14.76 20.73
N ALA A 287 9.65 -15.38 20.83
CA ALA A 287 10.09 -16.18 21.97
C ALA A 287 10.56 -15.33 23.14
#